data_AF-M0AHB0-F1
#
_entry.id   AF-M0AHB0-F1
#
_cell.length_a   1.000
_cell.length_b   1.000
_cell.length_c   1.000
_cell.angle_alpha   90.00
_cell.angle_beta   90.00
_cell.angle_gamma   90.00
#
_symmetry.space_group_name_H-M   'P 1'
#
loop_
_entity.id
_entity.type
_entity.pdbx_description
1 polymer ?
#
loop_
_entity_poly.entity_id
_entity_poly.type
_entity_poly.pdbx_seq_one_letter_code
_entity_poly.pdbx_strand_id
1 'polypeptide(L)'
;MKYLYKIPIEEASQTGESDSLESRLAQAGVLEGDEAVVDQLSSAAPDLSLDGQFRAGSWHSRLHAEELRELANSSIEALPLFQEDGRYPDAGYYEIESASVPPAHANAHDIYVWDLELTRKGTQQNSYRAIESNTRQADHEFGNDTTALVGVPAAARKVQWFDGETQDRAPAEPIETRASEFGDVDIYNLADGEAEVGVEDPTLVYEVAYSDEAPVDCAAYDTRGEDEKYLENADGRVRVWQSLFSTLHDFESEIVLDNGLVRFRLDETEGTIEAEKWDSSIESWSDVDLDQPADVELWDVDLQEVAMVRDKAQLTFDVDADLFALDAILSRGAESVLFDIPEGEMGPVPGPLEDWLTPIAAETLVDPQAAKGLVSRNEGRK
;
A
#
# COMPACT_ATOMS: atom_id res chain seq x y z
N MET A 1 -15.78 -3.04 -14.93
CA MET A 1 -14.31 -3.20 -15.09
C MET A 1 -13.82 -4.05 -13.92
N LYS A 2 -12.86 -4.96 -14.16
CA LYS A 2 -12.22 -5.73 -13.09
C LYS A 2 -11.02 -4.94 -12.56
N TYR A 3 -10.71 -5.12 -11.29
CA TYR A 3 -9.59 -4.47 -10.61
C TYR A 3 -8.80 -5.51 -9.82
N LEU A 4 -7.48 -5.47 -9.97
CA LEU A 4 -6.55 -6.11 -9.07
C LEU A 4 -5.90 -5.00 -8.24
N TYR A 5 -6.30 -4.89 -6.98
CA TYR A 5 -5.96 -3.77 -6.11
C TYR A 5 -6.32 -2.41 -6.75
N LYS A 6 -5.32 -1.55 -7.02
CA LYS A 6 -5.48 -0.23 -7.65
C LYS A 6 -5.49 -0.30 -9.19
N ILE A 7 -5.11 -1.43 -9.79
CA ILE A 7 -4.90 -1.56 -11.24
C ILE A 7 -6.18 -2.05 -11.94
N PRO A 8 -6.73 -1.27 -12.89
CA PRO A 8 -7.83 -1.75 -13.72
C PRO A 8 -7.32 -2.81 -14.70
N ILE A 9 -7.91 -4.01 -14.68
CA ILE A 9 -7.57 -5.10 -15.60
C ILE A 9 -8.71 -5.29 -16.61
N GLU A 10 -8.45 -4.88 -17.86
CA GLU A 10 -9.40 -4.99 -18.96
C GLU A 10 -9.35 -6.37 -19.62
N GLU A 11 -10.48 -7.08 -19.64
CA GLU A 11 -10.57 -8.35 -20.36
C GLU A 11 -10.40 -8.14 -21.87
N ALA A 12 -9.62 -9.01 -22.49
CA ALA A 12 -9.71 -9.16 -23.93
C ALA A 12 -11.09 -9.75 -24.30
N SER A 13 -11.67 -9.31 -25.41
CA SER A 13 -12.91 -9.88 -25.97
C SER A 13 -12.81 -11.35 -26.43
N GLN A 14 -11.75 -12.07 -26.04
CA GLN A 14 -11.52 -13.51 -26.23
C GLN A 14 -10.77 -14.09 -25.00
N THR A 15 -11.41 -14.08 -23.84
CA THR A 15 -10.85 -14.62 -22.58
C THR A 15 -10.86 -16.15 -22.56
N GLY A 16 -9.78 -16.75 -22.06
CA GLY A 16 -9.74 -18.14 -21.64
C GLY A 16 -9.63 -18.22 -20.12
N GLU A 17 -10.68 -17.88 -19.37
CA GLU A 17 -10.73 -18.19 -17.94
C GLU A 17 -10.73 -19.72 -17.78
N SER A 18 -9.64 -20.28 -17.25
CA SER A 18 -9.54 -21.72 -17.00
C SER A 18 -9.24 -21.99 -15.52
N ASP A 19 -10.26 -22.46 -14.80
CA ASP A 19 -10.10 -23.02 -13.46
C ASP A 19 -9.38 -24.38 -13.56
N SER A 20 -8.07 -24.34 -13.32
CA SER A 20 -7.23 -25.54 -13.39
C SER A 20 -7.57 -26.54 -12.27
N LEU A 21 -8.14 -26.05 -11.15
CA LEU A 21 -8.43 -26.82 -9.95
C LEU A 21 -9.68 -27.71 -10.10
N GLU A 22 -10.77 -27.21 -10.71
CA GLU A 22 -11.95 -28.03 -11.02
C GLU A 22 -11.61 -29.11 -12.07
N SER A 23 -10.78 -28.80 -13.06
CA SER A 23 -10.37 -29.78 -14.07
C SER A 23 -9.51 -30.90 -13.46
N ARG A 24 -8.69 -30.62 -12.44
CA ARG A 24 -7.89 -31.64 -11.74
C ARG A 24 -8.69 -32.40 -10.70
N LEU A 25 -9.65 -31.78 -10.00
CA LEU A 25 -10.60 -32.49 -9.15
C LEU A 25 -11.51 -33.42 -9.97
N ALA A 26 -11.93 -32.97 -11.16
CA ALA A 26 -12.65 -33.81 -12.11
C ALA A 26 -11.80 -34.95 -12.68
N GLN A 27 -10.48 -34.77 -12.83
CA GLN A 27 -9.55 -35.84 -13.23
C GLN A 27 -9.19 -36.80 -12.08
N ALA A 28 -9.04 -36.29 -10.86
CA ALA A 28 -8.74 -37.08 -9.67
C ALA A 28 -9.94 -37.90 -9.18
N GLY A 29 -11.16 -37.40 -9.39
CA GLY A 29 -12.39 -38.16 -9.13
C GLY A 29 -12.64 -39.35 -10.06
N VAL A 30 -11.81 -39.55 -11.10
CA VAL A 30 -11.93 -40.67 -12.06
C VAL A 30 -10.91 -41.79 -11.80
N LEU A 31 -9.98 -41.61 -10.85
CA LEU A 31 -8.97 -42.62 -10.51
C LEU A 31 -9.10 -43.08 -9.06
N GLU A 32 -10.19 -43.80 -8.78
CA GLU A 32 -10.20 -44.78 -7.68
C GLU A 32 -9.32 -45.96 -8.09
N GLY A 33 -8.08 -46.00 -7.58
CA GLY A 33 -7.16 -47.11 -7.77
C GLY A 33 -5.81 -46.89 -7.10
N ASP A 34 -5.66 -47.47 -5.92
CA ASP A 34 -4.48 -47.70 -5.07
C ASP A 34 -3.07 -47.28 -5.54
N GLU A 35 -2.35 -46.67 -4.57
CA GLU A 35 -0.88 -46.58 -4.38
C GLU A 35 -0.04 -45.79 -5.41
N ALA A 36 0.29 -44.54 -5.04
CA ALA A 36 1.67 -44.06 -4.82
C ALA A 36 1.64 -42.59 -4.40
N VAL A 37 1.78 -42.32 -3.09
CA VAL A 37 2.06 -40.98 -2.58
C VAL A 37 3.52 -40.68 -2.89
N VAL A 38 3.75 -39.95 -3.97
CA VAL A 38 5.04 -39.33 -4.27
C VAL A 38 5.01 -37.94 -3.67
N ASP A 39 5.93 -37.67 -2.73
CA ASP A 39 6.35 -36.32 -2.34
C ASP A 39 6.91 -35.60 -3.57
N GLN A 40 6.02 -35.02 -4.39
CA GLN A 40 6.38 -34.03 -5.39
C GLN A 40 6.29 -32.67 -4.70
N LEU A 41 7.43 -31.98 -4.66
CA LEU A 41 7.56 -30.54 -4.45
C LEU A 41 6.32 -29.80 -4.95
N SER A 42 5.49 -29.33 -4.02
CA SER A 42 4.30 -28.55 -4.32
C SER A 42 4.71 -27.16 -4.77
N SER A 43 5.02 -27.02 -6.07
CA SER A 43 4.57 -25.83 -6.77
C SER A 43 3.05 -25.98 -6.86
N ALA A 44 2.33 -25.31 -5.96
CA ALA A 44 0.88 -25.24 -6.09
C ALA A 44 0.60 -24.64 -7.48
N ALA A 45 -0.26 -25.29 -8.25
CA ALA A 45 -0.69 -24.67 -9.50
C ALA A 45 -1.55 -23.44 -9.16
N PRO A 46 -1.50 -22.38 -9.97
CA PRO A 46 -2.29 -21.20 -9.71
C PRO A 46 -3.78 -21.57 -9.69
N ASP A 47 -4.49 -21.00 -8.73
CA ASP A 47 -5.93 -21.19 -8.56
C ASP A 47 -6.71 -20.53 -9.69
N LEU A 48 -6.21 -19.39 -10.19
CA LEU A 48 -6.84 -18.59 -11.22
C LEU A 48 -5.78 -18.07 -12.21
N SER A 49 -6.07 -18.20 -13.50
CA SER A 49 -5.29 -17.56 -14.56
C SER A 49 -6.15 -16.55 -15.29
N LEU A 50 -5.62 -15.34 -15.46
CA LEU A 50 -6.29 -14.24 -16.15
C LEU A 50 -5.41 -13.76 -17.30
N ASP A 51 -6.01 -13.56 -18.45
CA ASP A 51 -5.36 -12.99 -19.62
C ASP A 51 -6.13 -11.75 -20.13
N GLY A 52 -5.41 -10.81 -20.71
CA GLY A 52 -6.01 -9.60 -21.23
C GLY A 52 -5.03 -8.66 -21.90
N GLN A 53 -5.44 -7.41 -22.06
CA GLN A 53 -4.64 -6.41 -22.75
C GLN A 53 -5.00 -5.00 -22.33
N PHE A 54 -4.01 -4.13 -22.27
CA PHE A 54 -4.22 -2.69 -22.14
C PHE A 54 -4.31 -2.05 -23.52
N ARG A 55 -5.42 -1.36 -23.80
CA ARG A 55 -5.70 -0.68 -25.09
C ARG A 55 -6.22 0.74 -24.86
N ALA A 56 -5.54 1.50 -24.00
CA ALA A 56 -5.91 2.86 -23.61
C ALA A 56 -5.02 3.95 -24.24
N GLY A 57 -4.33 3.62 -25.35
CA GLY A 57 -3.35 4.51 -25.99
C GLY A 57 -1.93 4.31 -25.44
N SER A 58 -0.93 4.87 -26.13
CA SER A 58 0.49 4.56 -25.85
C SER A 58 0.94 4.90 -24.44
N TRP A 59 0.46 6.00 -23.88
CA TRP A 59 0.82 6.40 -22.53
C TRP A 59 0.17 5.50 -21.48
N HIS A 60 -1.16 5.42 -21.44
CA HIS A 60 -1.88 4.63 -20.43
C HIS A 60 -1.63 3.15 -20.50
N SER A 61 -1.58 2.58 -21.72
CA SER A 61 -1.28 1.16 -21.85
C SER A 61 0.12 0.83 -21.32
N ARG A 62 1.09 1.75 -21.48
CA ARG A 62 2.43 1.61 -20.91
C ARG A 62 2.41 1.79 -19.40
N LEU A 63 1.72 2.81 -18.89
CA LEU A 63 1.60 3.10 -17.46
C LEU A 63 1.06 1.88 -16.71
N HIS A 64 -0.12 1.38 -17.08
CA HIS A 64 -0.71 0.20 -16.43
C HIS A 64 0.14 -1.06 -16.60
N ALA A 65 0.87 -1.19 -17.70
CA ALA A 65 1.79 -2.30 -17.91
C ALA A 65 3.01 -2.24 -16.99
N GLU A 66 3.57 -1.05 -16.73
CA GLU A 66 4.67 -0.83 -15.80
C GLU A 66 4.20 -1.09 -14.35
N GLU A 67 3.06 -0.51 -13.97
CA GLU A 67 2.43 -0.72 -12.65
C GLU A 67 2.12 -2.20 -12.37
N LEU A 68 1.58 -2.92 -13.35
CA LEU A 68 1.26 -4.35 -13.16
C LEU A 68 2.54 -5.19 -13.03
N ARG A 69 3.62 -4.84 -13.74
CA ARG A 69 4.92 -5.50 -13.56
C ARG A 69 5.50 -5.21 -12.19
N GLU A 70 5.39 -3.99 -11.69
CA GLU A 70 5.84 -3.65 -10.35
C GLU A 70 5.03 -4.38 -9.28
N LEU A 71 3.70 -4.34 -9.38
CA LEU A 71 2.81 -5.02 -8.43
C LEU A 71 3.12 -6.52 -8.34
N ALA A 72 3.40 -7.16 -9.48
CA ALA A 72 3.79 -8.57 -9.53
C ALA A 72 5.16 -8.89 -8.92
N ASN A 73 6.05 -7.90 -8.79
CA ASN A 73 7.35 -8.04 -8.14
C ASN A 73 7.38 -7.40 -6.74
N SER A 74 6.23 -6.91 -6.25
CA SER A 74 6.10 -6.32 -4.93
C SER A 74 6.05 -7.37 -3.83
N SER A 75 6.30 -6.97 -2.59
CA SER A 75 6.08 -7.79 -1.40
C SER A 75 4.65 -7.72 -0.87
N ILE A 76 3.72 -7.11 -1.62
CA ILE A 76 2.36 -6.89 -1.17
C ILE A 76 1.56 -8.20 -1.30
N GLU A 77 1.18 -8.76 -0.17
CA GLU A 77 0.38 -9.98 -0.13
C GLU A 77 -1.13 -9.69 -0.13
N ALA A 78 -1.91 -10.71 -0.55
CA ALA A 78 -3.36 -10.72 -0.45
C ALA A 78 -4.05 -9.51 -1.11
N LEU A 79 -3.79 -9.27 -2.39
CA LEU A 79 -4.40 -8.22 -3.20
C LEU A 79 -5.90 -8.49 -3.43
N PRO A 80 -6.79 -7.50 -3.28
CA PRO A 80 -8.20 -7.68 -3.59
C PRO A 80 -8.41 -7.75 -5.11
N LEU A 81 -9.03 -8.82 -5.59
CA LEU A 81 -9.52 -8.96 -6.96
C LEU A 81 -11.04 -8.81 -6.95
N PHE A 82 -11.57 -7.84 -7.69
CA PHE A 82 -12.99 -7.56 -7.70
C PHE A 82 -13.46 -6.92 -9.01
N GLN A 83 -14.77 -6.79 -9.17
CA GLN A 83 -15.40 -6.04 -10.24
C GLN A 83 -16.21 -4.90 -9.65
N GLU A 84 -16.19 -3.74 -10.30
CA GLU A 84 -16.82 -2.50 -9.83
C GLU A 84 -18.32 -2.62 -9.53
N ASP A 85 -19.03 -3.49 -10.26
CA ASP A 85 -20.45 -3.76 -10.04
C ASP A 85 -20.72 -4.76 -8.89
N GLY A 86 -19.67 -5.18 -8.19
CA GLY A 86 -19.69 -6.06 -7.02
C GLY A 86 -20.06 -7.51 -7.33
N ARG A 87 -20.22 -7.90 -8.60
CA ARG A 87 -20.63 -9.26 -8.99
C ARG A 87 -19.53 -9.95 -9.76
N TYR A 88 -18.57 -10.48 -9.02
CA TYR A 88 -17.54 -11.34 -9.57
C TYR A 88 -17.46 -12.63 -8.75
N PRO A 89 -17.79 -13.81 -9.32
CA PRO A 89 -17.76 -15.09 -8.60
C PRO A 89 -16.39 -15.40 -7.98
N ASP A 90 -15.33 -14.97 -8.65
CA ASP A 90 -13.94 -15.13 -8.22
C ASP A 90 -13.40 -13.89 -7.49
N ALA A 91 -14.29 -13.08 -6.91
CA ALA A 91 -13.87 -12.04 -6.00
C ALA A 91 -13.20 -12.65 -4.77
N GLY A 92 -12.05 -12.11 -4.39
CA GLY A 92 -11.20 -12.72 -3.38
C GLY A 92 -9.96 -11.90 -3.09
N TYR A 93 -9.18 -12.39 -2.14
CA TYR A 93 -7.82 -11.95 -1.92
C TYR A 93 -6.87 -12.93 -2.59
N TYR A 94 -5.94 -12.42 -3.37
CA TYR A 94 -5.03 -13.20 -4.20
C TYR A 94 -3.58 -12.74 -4.02
N GLU A 95 -2.65 -13.66 -4.21
CA GLU A 95 -1.23 -13.35 -4.42
C GLU A 95 -0.90 -13.58 -5.89
N ILE A 96 -0.03 -12.74 -6.45
CA ILE A 96 0.47 -12.91 -7.82
C ILE A 96 1.63 -13.90 -7.77
N GLU A 97 1.45 -15.07 -8.37
CA GLU A 97 2.51 -16.07 -8.54
C GLU A 97 3.42 -15.70 -9.70
N SER A 98 2.82 -15.25 -10.80
CA SER A 98 3.55 -14.78 -11.97
C SER A 98 2.74 -13.76 -12.76
N ALA A 99 3.45 -12.83 -13.38
CA ALA A 99 2.89 -11.90 -14.35
C ALA A 99 3.81 -11.77 -15.56
N SER A 100 3.22 -11.87 -16.75
CA SER A 100 3.89 -11.59 -18.01
C SER A 100 3.16 -10.44 -18.67
N VAL A 101 3.85 -9.34 -18.96
CA VAL A 101 3.23 -8.14 -19.58
C VAL A 101 4.04 -7.67 -20.79
N PRO A 102 4.11 -8.41 -21.91
CA PRO A 102 4.83 -7.96 -23.10
C PRO A 102 4.04 -6.94 -23.94
N PRO A 103 4.71 -6.08 -24.73
CA PRO A 103 4.04 -5.35 -25.80
C PRO A 103 3.45 -6.35 -26.82
N ALA A 104 2.26 -6.09 -27.36
CA ALA A 104 1.57 -7.01 -28.28
C ALA A 104 2.39 -7.28 -29.56
N HIS A 105 3.14 -6.27 -30.01
CA HIS A 105 4.11 -6.37 -31.10
C HIS A 105 5.35 -5.55 -30.76
N ALA A 106 6.51 -5.93 -31.29
CA ALA A 106 7.79 -5.25 -31.02
C ALA A 106 7.79 -3.73 -31.33
N ASN A 107 6.89 -3.26 -32.20
CA ASN A 107 6.76 -1.85 -32.60
C ASN A 107 5.43 -1.21 -32.13
N ALA A 108 4.58 -1.95 -31.42
CA ALA A 108 3.31 -1.43 -30.92
C ALA A 108 3.50 -1.05 -29.45
N HIS A 109 3.55 0.25 -29.19
CA HIS A 109 3.66 0.80 -27.83
C HIS A 109 2.29 1.19 -27.26
N ASP A 110 1.22 0.98 -28.00
CA ASP A 110 -0.16 1.29 -27.68
C ASP A 110 -0.94 0.11 -27.11
N ILE A 111 -0.42 -1.11 -27.27
CA ILE A 111 -1.07 -2.34 -26.80
C ILE A 111 -0.06 -3.21 -26.06
N TYR A 112 -0.38 -3.51 -24.80
CA TYR A 112 0.33 -4.50 -23.99
C TYR A 112 -0.59 -5.66 -23.71
N VAL A 113 -0.11 -6.88 -23.89
CA VAL A 113 -0.83 -8.11 -23.51
C VAL A 113 -0.33 -8.50 -22.13
N TRP A 114 -1.21 -9.04 -21.30
CA TRP A 114 -0.83 -9.54 -20.00
C TRP A 114 -1.43 -10.92 -19.72
N ASP A 115 -0.66 -11.71 -18.98
CA ASP A 115 -1.03 -13.02 -18.46
C ASP A 115 -0.67 -13.03 -16.97
N LEU A 116 -1.63 -13.37 -16.11
CA LEU A 116 -1.50 -13.42 -14.66
C LEU A 116 -1.80 -14.82 -14.15
N GLU A 117 -0.98 -15.30 -13.24
CA GLU A 117 -1.22 -16.50 -12.44
C GLU A 117 -1.40 -16.08 -10.99
N LEU A 118 -2.55 -16.43 -10.41
CA LEU A 118 -2.97 -15.98 -9.09
C LEU A 118 -3.27 -17.16 -8.17
N THR A 119 -2.79 -17.07 -6.93
CA THR A 119 -3.11 -18.02 -5.85
C THR A 119 -4.10 -17.37 -4.87
N ARG A 120 -5.21 -18.05 -4.57
CA ARG A 120 -6.27 -17.51 -3.71
C ARG A 120 -5.84 -17.63 -2.25
N LYS A 121 -5.71 -16.49 -1.57
CA LYS A 121 -5.38 -16.40 -0.13
C LYS A 121 -6.61 -16.42 0.77
N GLY A 122 -7.74 -15.90 0.28
CA GLY A 122 -8.96 -15.86 1.06
C GLY A 122 -10.10 -15.12 0.38
N THR A 123 -11.18 -14.96 1.13
CA THR A 123 -12.39 -14.22 0.75
C THR A 123 -12.88 -13.46 1.97
N GLN A 124 -13.76 -12.48 1.78
CA GLN A 124 -14.45 -11.84 2.90
C GLN A 124 -15.27 -12.81 3.74
N GLN A 125 -15.57 -14.03 3.27
CA GLN A 125 -16.36 -15.00 4.04
C GLN A 125 -15.54 -15.90 4.96
N ASN A 126 -14.24 -16.09 4.68
CA ASN A 126 -13.35 -16.97 5.45
C ASN A 126 -12.14 -16.24 6.06
N SER A 127 -11.86 -14.99 5.67
CA SER A 127 -10.77 -14.18 6.21
C SER A 127 -11.24 -12.81 6.69
N TYR A 128 -10.52 -12.23 7.63
CA TYR A 128 -10.54 -10.81 7.98
C TYR A 128 -9.27 -10.16 7.42
N ARG A 129 -9.35 -8.86 7.10
CA ARG A 129 -8.15 -8.03 7.01
C ARG A 129 -7.59 -7.85 8.41
N ALA A 130 -6.27 -7.82 8.51
CA ALA A 130 -5.56 -7.64 9.76
C ALA A 130 -4.56 -6.50 9.62
N ILE A 131 -4.47 -5.65 10.64
CA ILE A 131 -3.34 -4.76 10.88
C ILE A 131 -2.57 -5.36 12.05
N GLU A 132 -1.41 -5.91 11.74
CA GLU A 132 -0.45 -6.36 12.74
C GLU A 132 0.48 -5.19 13.06
N SER A 133 0.76 -4.97 14.34
CA SER A 133 1.68 -3.94 14.80
C SER A 133 2.87 -4.58 15.48
N ASN A 134 3.99 -3.87 15.50
CA ASN A 134 5.17 -4.22 16.28
C ASN A 134 5.78 -2.90 16.75
N THR A 135 5.25 -2.35 17.84
CA THR A 135 5.58 -0.98 18.22
C THR A 135 7.05 -0.87 18.59
N ARG A 136 7.66 0.24 18.16
CA ARG A 136 9.01 0.60 18.56
C ARG A 136 9.09 2.08 18.87
N GLN A 137 10.12 2.44 19.61
CA GLN A 137 10.44 3.84 19.83
C GLN A 137 11.19 4.39 18.61
N ALA A 138 10.71 5.50 18.07
CA ALA A 138 11.43 6.31 17.09
C ALA A 138 12.41 7.26 17.81
N ASP A 139 13.51 7.60 17.15
CA ASP A 139 14.55 8.49 17.64
C ASP A 139 14.56 9.78 16.81
N HIS A 140 14.05 10.87 17.40
CA HIS A 140 14.02 12.21 16.80
C HIS A 140 13.69 13.28 17.85
N GLU A 141 13.92 14.55 17.50
CA GLU A 141 13.69 15.70 18.38
C GLU A 141 12.33 16.43 18.18
N PHE A 142 11.56 16.08 17.15
CA PHE A 142 10.31 16.77 16.77
C PHE A 142 9.17 16.75 17.81
N GLY A 143 9.23 15.88 18.83
CA GLY A 143 8.17 15.77 19.83
C GLY A 143 8.40 14.70 20.88
N ASN A 144 7.39 14.43 21.69
CA ASN A 144 7.46 13.43 22.77
C ASN A 144 6.14 12.70 23.05
N ASP A 145 5.18 12.73 22.13
CA ASP A 145 3.95 11.94 22.27
C ASP A 145 4.31 10.44 22.24
N THR A 146 3.66 9.64 23.06
CA THR A 146 3.90 8.18 23.13
C THR A 146 2.71 7.39 22.63
N THR A 147 1.77 8.05 21.95
CA THR A 147 0.55 7.42 21.45
C THR A 147 0.84 6.70 20.14
N ALA A 148 0.50 5.41 20.11
CA ALA A 148 0.62 4.57 18.92
C ALA A 148 -0.75 4.45 18.24
N LEU A 149 -0.87 5.02 17.04
CA LEU A 149 -2.12 5.10 16.29
C LEU A 149 -2.05 4.26 15.02
N VAL A 150 -3.15 3.58 14.71
CA VAL A 150 -3.32 2.84 13.45
C VAL A 150 -4.63 3.25 12.76
N GLY A 151 -4.57 3.49 11.45
CA GLY A 151 -5.75 3.84 10.65
C GLY A 151 -6.38 2.63 9.98
N VAL A 152 -7.71 2.56 9.94
CA VAL A 152 -8.52 1.57 9.21
C VAL A 152 -9.55 2.31 8.36
N PRO A 153 -9.92 1.83 7.16
CA PRO A 153 -10.99 2.46 6.38
C PRO A 153 -12.27 2.59 7.22
N ALA A 154 -12.90 3.76 7.30
CA ALA A 154 -14.12 3.94 8.09
C ALA A 154 -15.32 3.15 7.52
N ALA A 155 -15.23 2.72 6.25
CA ALA A 155 -16.17 1.78 5.64
C ALA A 155 -16.05 0.34 6.20
N ALA A 156 -15.02 0.05 7.00
CA ALA A 156 -14.84 -1.25 7.61
C ALA A 156 -15.95 -1.58 8.60
N ARG A 157 -16.22 -2.88 8.76
CA ARG A 157 -17.22 -3.44 9.67
C ARG A 157 -16.60 -4.55 10.50
N LYS A 158 -17.23 -4.84 11.65
CA LYS A 158 -16.78 -5.88 12.59
C LYS A 158 -15.31 -5.69 12.96
N VAL A 159 -14.93 -4.45 13.27
CA VAL A 159 -13.58 -4.15 13.72
C VAL A 159 -13.40 -4.70 15.14
N GLN A 160 -12.33 -5.46 15.36
CA GLN A 160 -12.06 -6.15 16.62
C GLN A 160 -10.57 -6.14 16.91
N TRP A 161 -10.21 -5.95 18.18
CA TRP A 161 -8.90 -6.34 18.71
C TRP A 161 -8.80 -7.86 18.74
N PHE A 162 -7.63 -8.38 18.38
CA PHE A 162 -7.36 -9.80 18.26
C PHE A 162 -5.98 -10.12 18.81
N ASP A 163 -5.93 -11.12 19.68
CA ASP A 163 -4.69 -11.76 20.12
C ASP A 163 -4.44 -13.02 19.29
N GLY A 164 -3.35 -13.03 18.52
CA GLY A 164 -2.97 -14.16 17.68
C GLY A 164 -2.61 -15.44 18.44
N GLU A 165 -2.16 -15.33 19.69
CA GLU A 165 -1.76 -16.48 20.52
C GLU A 165 -2.96 -17.12 21.21
N THR A 166 -3.77 -16.34 21.93
CA THR A 166 -4.93 -16.87 22.67
C THR A 166 -6.18 -17.03 21.81
N GLN A 167 -6.23 -16.33 20.68
CA GLN A 167 -7.39 -16.14 19.80
C GLN A 167 -8.54 -15.34 20.45
N ASP A 168 -8.26 -14.63 21.54
CA ASP A 168 -9.23 -13.75 22.19
C ASP A 168 -9.55 -12.54 21.30
N ARG A 169 -10.80 -12.07 21.38
CA ARG A 169 -11.33 -10.98 20.56
C ARG A 169 -12.17 -10.03 21.39
N ALA A 170 -11.97 -8.74 21.18
CA ALA A 170 -12.80 -7.68 21.75
C ALA A 170 -13.26 -6.72 20.63
N PRO A 171 -14.48 -6.18 20.68
CA PRO A 171 -14.88 -5.09 19.78
C PRO A 171 -13.90 -3.92 19.89
N ALA A 172 -13.53 -3.30 18.77
CA ALA A 172 -12.71 -2.10 18.75
C ALA A 172 -13.57 -0.88 18.42
N GLU A 173 -13.38 0.22 19.13
CA GLU A 173 -14.02 1.52 18.85
C GLU A 173 -12.95 2.53 18.41
N PRO A 174 -13.19 3.30 17.33
CA PRO A 174 -12.24 4.32 16.92
C PRO A 174 -12.27 5.51 17.87
N ILE A 175 -11.12 6.14 18.08
CA ILE A 175 -11.00 7.36 18.90
C ILE A 175 -11.46 8.60 18.12
N GLU A 176 -11.29 8.58 16.79
CA GLU A 176 -11.76 9.60 15.86
C GLU A 176 -11.82 9.06 14.43
N THR A 177 -12.44 9.84 13.54
CA THR A 177 -12.48 9.60 12.10
C THR A 177 -11.88 10.80 11.38
N ARG A 178 -10.92 10.56 10.48
CA ARG A 178 -10.24 11.58 9.67
C ARG A 178 -10.70 11.48 8.22
N ALA A 179 -11.16 12.59 7.64
CA ALA A 179 -11.62 12.64 6.25
C ALA A 179 -10.45 12.90 5.30
N SER A 180 -10.12 11.94 4.44
CA SER A 180 -9.04 12.04 3.43
C SER A 180 -9.60 12.28 2.02
N GLU A 181 -8.73 12.60 1.04
CA GLU A 181 -9.14 12.78 -0.37
C GLU A 181 -9.91 11.57 -0.91
N PHE A 182 -9.52 10.35 -0.51
CA PHE A 182 -9.99 9.10 -1.11
C PHE A 182 -10.99 8.33 -0.25
N GLY A 183 -11.37 8.88 0.91
CA GLY A 183 -12.33 8.30 1.84
C GLY A 183 -11.98 8.53 3.30
N ASP A 184 -12.91 8.22 4.20
CA ASP A 184 -12.70 8.41 5.63
C ASP A 184 -11.87 7.27 6.24
N VAL A 185 -11.00 7.61 7.20
CA VAL A 185 -10.16 6.68 7.96
C VAL A 185 -10.47 6.79 9.44
N ASP A 186 -10.88 5.68 10.03
CA ASP A 186 -11.07 5.54 11.47
C ASP A 186 -9.72 5.27 12.16
N ILE A 187 -9.43 6.00 13.22
CA ILE A 187 -8.18 5.94 13.95
C ILE A 187 -8.37 5.17 15.26
N TYR A 188 -7.49 4.22 15.53
CA TYR A 188 -7.49 3.38 16.72
C TYR A 188 -6.19 3.55 17.50
N ASN A 189 -6.29 3.54 18.82
CA ASN A 189 -5.14 3.57 19.72
C ASN A 189 -4.78 2.15 20.15
N LEU A 190 -3.54 1.72 19.92
CA LEU A 190 -3.09 0.36 20.29
C LEU A 190 -3.18 0.09 21.79
N ALA A 191 -3.04 1.12 22.64
CA ALA A 191 -3.18 0.99 24.09
C ALA A 191 -4.60 0.57 24.52
N ASP A 192 -5.63 0.94 23.76
CA ASP A 192 -7.00 0.50 24.02
C ASP A 192 -7.13 -1.00 23.74
N GLY A 193 -6.47 -1.50 22.69
CA GLY A 193 -6.43 -2.92 22.37
C GLY A 193 -5.69 -3.74 23.43
N GLU A 194 -4.53 -3.26 23.90
CA GLU A 194 -3.76 -3.93 24.96
C GLU A 194 -4.60 -4.08 26.23
N ALA A 195 -5.36 -3.03 26.58
CA ALA A 195 -6.26 -3.06 27.73
C ALA A 195 -7.42 -4.09 27.59
N GLU A 196 -7.91 -4.30 26.36
CA GLU A 196 -9.06 -5.17 26.08
C GLU A 196 -8.69 -6.65 25.91
N VAL A 197 -7.60 -6.96 25.21
CA VAL A 197 -7.17 -8.35 24.95
C VAL A 197 -5.96 -8.79 25.77
N GLY A 198 -5.27 -7.88 26.46
CA GLY A 198 -4.20 -8.21 27.41
C GLY A 198 -2.88 -8.65 26.79
N VAL A 199 -2.60 -8.26 25.54
CA VAL A 199 -1.35 -8.54 24.81
C VAL A 199 -0.75 -7.22 24.30
N GLU A 200 0.58 -7.11 24.35
CA GLU A 200 1.31 -6.03 23.69
C GLU A 200 1.11 -6.13 22.17
N ASP A 201 1.01 -4.99 21.49
CA ASP A 201 0.81 -4.91 20.03
C ASP A 201 -0.35 -5.78 19.50
N PRO A 202 -1.58 -5.55 19.98
CA PRO A 202 -2.74 -6.33 19.55
C PRO A 202 -3.02 -6.14 18.06
N THR A 203 -3.43 -7.21 17.38
CA THR A 203 -3.81 -7.13 15.96
C THR A 203 -5.21 -6.55 15.82
N LEU A 204 -5.39 -5.61 14.89
CA LEU A 204 -6.72 -5.07 14.57
C LEU A 204 -7.28 -5.82 13.36
N VAL A 205 -8.35 -6.60 13.56
CA VAL A 205 -9.01 -7.35 12.48
C VAL A 205 -10.34 -6.72 12.07
N TYR A 206 -10.64 -6.71 10.77
CA TYR A 206 -11.84 -6.08 10.23
C TYR A 206 -12.29 -6.68 8.89
N GLU A 207 -13.50 -6.33 8.49
CA GLU A 207 -14.04 -6.66 7.17
C GLU A 207 -14.30 -5.35 6.40
N VAL A 208 -13.78 -5.25 5.18
CA VAL A 208 -13.98 -4.09 4.29
C VAL A 208 -14.39 -4.58 2.92
N ALA A 209 -15.21 -3.82 2.18
CA ALA A 209 -15.52 -4.14 0.80
C ALA A 209 -14.24 -4.04 -0.06
N TYR A 210 -14.07 -4.90 -1.06
CA TYR A 210 -12.88 -4.89 -1.91
C TYR A 210 -12.64 -3.54 -2.59
N SER A 211 -13.72 -2.87 -3.01
CA SER A 211 -13.71 -1.54 -3.62
C SER A 211 -13.31 -0.42 -2.66
N ASP A 212 -13.56 -0.61 -1.37
CA ASP A 212 -13.41 0.45 -0.35
C ASP A 212 -12.06 0.35 0.36
N GLU A 213 -11.25 -0.64 -0.01
CA GLU A 213 -9.99 -0.93 0.66
C GLU A 213 -8.84 -0.10 0.08
N ALA A 214 -8.61 -0.22 -1.23
CA ALA A 214 -7.49 0.43 -1.91
C ALA A 214 -7.51 1.97 -1.91
N PRO A 215 -8.67 2.66 -1.95
CA PRO A 215 -8.67 4.13 -2.01
C PRO A 215 -7.95 4.81 -0.86
N VAL A 216 -8.11 4.31 0.37
CA VAL A 216 -7.52 4.92 1.58
C VAL A 216 -6.16 4.32 1.98
N ASP A 217 -5.64 3.37 1.22
CA ASP A 217 -4.30 2.82 1.44
C ASP A 217 -3.23 3.82 0.97
N CYS A 218 -2.07 3.82 1.64
CA CYS A 218 -0.93 4.63 1.24
C CYS A 218 -0.50 4.32 -0.21
N ALA A 219 0.14 5.30 -0.83
CA ALA A 219 0.70 5.19 -2.16
C ALA A 219 1.99 5.99 -2.28
N ALA A 220 3.01 5.35 -2.85
CA ALA A 220 4.12 6.01 -3.47
C ALA A 220 3.82 6.24 -4.96
N TYR A 221 4.22 7.39 -5.49
CA TYR A 221 4.09 7.74 -6.90
C TYR A 221 5.40 8.26 -7.49
N ASP A 222 5.65 7.92 -8.75
CA ASP A 222 6.61 8.62 -9.61
C ASP A 222 5.84 9.63 -10.47
N THR A 223 6.21 10.91 -10.34
CA THR A 223 5.56 12.03 -11.04
C THR A 223 5.82 11.99 -12.55
N ARG A 224 6.93 11.37 -12.97
CA ARG A 224 7.44 11.36 -14.34
C ARG A 224 7.62 12.77 -14.92
N GLY A 225 7.88 13.75 -14.05
CA GLY A 225 8.06 15.16 -14.40
C GLY A 225 6.77 15.94 -14.61
N GLU A 226 5.62 15.42 -14.15
CA GLU A 226 4.32 16.10 -14.21
C GLU A 226 3.95 16.68 -12.84
N ASP A 227 3.66 17.98 -12.77
CA ASP A 227 3.35 18.69 -11.51
C ASP A 227 2.05 18.19 -10.85
N GLU A 228 1.06 17.79 -11.65
CA GLU A 228 -0.27 17.38 -11.20
C GLU A 228 -0.49 15.87 -11.40
N LYS A 229 -1.09 15.22 -10.39
CA LYS A 229 -1.47 13.80 -10.43
C LYS A 229 -2.40 13.45 -11.60
N TYR A 230 -3.21 14.41 -12.01
CA TYR A 230 -4.20 14.23 -13.06
C TYR A 230 -4.14 15.37 -14.07
N LEU A 231 -4.15 15.03 -15.35
CA LEU A 231 -4.43 15.98 -16.42
C LEU A 231 -5.92 15.99 -16.72
N GLU A 232 -6.54 17.16 -16.66
CA GLU A 232 -7.91 17.36 -17.12
C GLU A 232 -7.95 17.71 -18.61
N ASN A 233 -8.65 16.89 -19.39
CA ASN A 233 -8.90 17.14 -20.80
C ASN A 233 -10.40 17.10 -21.11
N ALA A 234 -10.78 17.50 -22.32
CA ALA A 234 -12.19 17.48 -22.77
C ALA A 234 -12.85 16.09 -22.69
N ASP A 235 -12.04 15.03 -22.68
CA ASP A 235 -12.46 13.63 -22.61
C ASP A 235 -12.49 13.07 -21.18
N GLY A 236 -12.08 13.86 -20.17
CA GLY A 236 -12.11 13.50 -18.76
C GLY A 236 -10.79 13.75 -18.03
N ARG A 237 -10.77 13.32 -16.76
CA ARG A 237 -9.59 13.37 -15.88
C ARG A 237 -8.74 12.12 -16.08
N VAL A 238 -7.46 12.30 -16.30
CA VAL A 238 -6.53 11.25 -16.67
C VAL A 238 -5.34 11.24 -15.72
N ARG A 239 -5.07 10.10 -15.07
CA ARG A 239 -3.91 9.98 -14.17
C ARG A 239 -2.62 9.91 -14.98
N VAL A 240 -1.63 10.71 -14.60
CA VAL A 240 -0.31 10.73 -15.24
C VAL A 240 0.81 10.23 -14.34
N TRP A 241 0.67 10.37 -13.01
CA TRP A 241 1.58 9.77 -12.06
C TRP A 241 1.45 8.25 -12.05
N GLN A 242 2.60 7.58 -11.99
CA GLN A 242 2.70 6.13 -11.89
C GLN A 242 2.63 5.71 -10.43
N SER A 243 1.74 4.79 -10.08
CA SER A 243 1.79 4.16 -8.76
C SER A 243 2.99 3.23 -8.68
N LEU A 244 3.76 3.40 -7.62
CA LEU A 244 4.87 2.51 -7.32
C LEU A 244 4.39 1.38 -6.41
N PHE A 245 4.91 0.19 -6.65
CA PHE A 245 4.71 -0.97 -5.78
C PHE A 245 6.03 -1.65 -5.40
N SER A 246 7.14 -1.23 -6.00
CA SER A 246 8.45 -1.79 -5.75
C SER A 246 9.41 -0.72 -5.24
N THR A 247 10.23 -1.10 -4.26
CA THR A 247 11.35 -0.30 -3.76
C THR A 247 12.54 -0.26 -4.73
N LEU A 248 12.52 -1.09 -5.78
CA LEU A 248 13.57 -1.17 -6.80
C LEU A 248 13.24 -0.35 -8.05
N HIS A 249 12.24 0.52 -7.98
CA HIS A 249 11.89 1.42 -9.08
C HIS A 249 13.00 2.44 -9.28
N ASP A 250 13.39 2.63 -10.54
CA ASP A 250 14.40 3.61 -10.94
C ASP A 250 13.65 4.85 -11.42
N PHE A 251 13.75 5.94 -10.65
CA PHE A 251 13.07 7.20 -10.94
C PHE A 251 14.08 8.28 -11.31
N GLU A 252 13.69 9.12 -12.27
CA GLU A 252 14.49 10.29 -12.72
C GLU A 252 13.78 11.60 -12.37
N SER A 253 12.72 11.55 -11.55
CA SER A 253 11.83 12.67 -11.24
C SER A 253 11.32 12.55 -9.81
N GLU A 254 10.56 13.55 -9.35
CA GLU A 254 10.05 13.58 -7.99
C GLU A 254 9.27 12.32 -7.62
N ILE A 255 9.47 11.87 -6.38
CA ILE A 255 8.67 10.83 -5.74
C ILE A 255 7.68 11.47 -4.79
N VAL A 256 6.48 10.91 -4.72
CA VAL A 256 5.42 11.40 -3.84
C VAL A 256 4.92 10.28 -2.93
N LEU A 257 5.00 10.48 -1.62
CA LEU A 257 4.30 9.66 -0.63
C LEU A 257 2.94 10.30 -0.31
N ASP A 258 1.85 9.53 -0.43
CA ASP A 258 0.48 10.04 -0.33
C ASP A 258 -0.39 9.06 0.48
N ASN A 259 -1.02 9.53 1.56
CA ASN A 259 -1.99 8.76 2.35
C ASN A 259 -3.41 9.34 2.31
N GLY A 260 -3.64 10.32 1.41
CA GLY A 260 -4.90 11.07 1.27
C GLY A 260 -5.11 12.20 2.29
N LEU A 261 -4.30 12.30 3.35
CA LEU A 261 -4.30 13.41 4.32
C LEU A 261 -3.05 14.27 4.18
N VAL A 262 -1.92 13.64 3.89
CA VAL A 262 -0.63 14.25 3.62
C VAL A 262 -0.15 13.76 2.27
N ARG A 263 0.36 14.69 1.47
CA ARG A 263 1.15 14.42 0.29
C ARG A 263 2.53 15.00 0.50
N PHE A 264 3.56 14.17 0.41
CA PHE A 264 4.94 14.54 0.65
C PHE A 264 5.75 14.28 -0.62
N ARG A 265 6.19 15.36 -1.27
CA ARG A 265 6.95 15.35 -2.52
C ARG A 265 8.44 15.46 -2.20
N LEU A 266 9.23 14.63 -2.87
CA LEU A 266 10.66 14.48 -2.69
C LEU A 266 11.33 14.72 -4.05
N ASP A 267 11.98 15.87 -4.20
CA ASP A 267 12.71 16.22 -5.41
C ASP A 267 14.22 16.16 -5.16
N GLU A 268 14.82 15.01 -5.47
CA GLU A 268 16.27 14.82 -5.39
C GLU A 268 17.03 15.70 -6.41
N THR A 269 16.43 16.02 -7.56
CA THR A 269 17.12 16.75 -8.64
C THR A 269 17.29 18.22 -8.29
N GLU A 270 16.25 18.85 -7.74
CA GLU A 270 16.32 20.24 -7.26
C GLU A 270 16.74 20.33 -5.79
N GLY A 271 16.84 19.20 -5.09
CA GLY A 271 17.25 19.12 -3.69
C GLY A 271 16.22 19.70 -2.73
N THR A 272 14.93 19.56 -3.04
CA THR A 272 13.82 20.17 -2.30
C THR A 272 12.79 19.14 -1.84
N ILE A 273 11.95 19.56 -0.89
CA ILE A 273 10.77 18.79 -0.47
C ILE A 273 9.58 19.74 -0.43
N GLU A 274 8.40 19.19 -0.72
CA GLU A 274 7.14 19.89 -0.55
C GLU A 274 6.17 19.01 0.23
N ALA A 275 5.30 19.64 1.02
CA ALA A 275 4.25 18.95 1.74
C ALA A 275 2.92 19.67 1.58
N GLU A 276 1.88 18.90 1.28
CA GLU A 276 0.50 19.36 1.21
C GLU A 276 -0.34 18.60 2.24
N LYS A 277 -1.33 19.26 2.83
CA LYS A 277 -2.37 18.63 3.65
C LYS A 277 -3.74 18.76 3.00
N TRP A 278 -4.54 17.71 3.13
CA TRP A 278 -5.90 17.69 2.62
C TRP A 278 -6.84 18.49 3.54
N ASP A 279 -7.53 19.48 2.99
CA ASP A 279 -8.62 20.19 3.65
C ASP A 279 -9.97 19.66 3.15
N SER A 280 -10.56 18.76 3.93
CA SER A 280 -11.88 18.17 3.65
C SER A 280 -13.03 19.19 3.66
N SER A 281 -12.86 20.38 4.23
CA SER A 281 -13.91 21.41 4.28
C SER A 281 -14.10 22.13 2.96
N ILE A 282 -13.05 22.16 2.13
CA ILE A 282 -13.03 22.77 0.80
C ILE A 282 -12.68 21.77 -0.31
N GLU A 283 -12.43 20.51 0.06
CA GLU A 283 -12.05 19.41 -0.85
C GLU A 283 -10.83 19.76 -1.71
N SER A 284 -9.78 20.29 -1.07
CA SER A 284 -8.54 20.65 -1.76
C SER A 284 -7.29 20.44 -0.90
N TRP A 285 -6.16 20.27 -1.59
CA TRP A 285 -4.83 20.28 -0.97
C TRP A 285 -4.40 21.71 -0.63
N SER A 286 -3.70 21.87 0.50
CA SER A 286 -3.11 23.12 0.95
C SER A 286 -1.65 22.90 1.32
N ASP A 287 -0.78 23.78 0.87
CA ASP A 287 0.65 23.73 1.17
C ASP A 287 0.90 23.90 2.68
N VAL A 288 1.88 23.17 3.20
CA VAL A 288 2.34 23.24 4.60
C VAL A 288 3.39 24.35 4.79
N ASP A 289 3.77 25.06 3.72
CA ASP A 289 4.76 26.14 3.69
C ASP A 289 6.08 25.73 4.37
N LEU A 290 6.85 24.85 3.73
CA LEU A 290 8.16 24.42 4.21
C LEU A 290 9.25 25.42 3.78
N ASP A 291 9.74 26.23 4.72
CA ASP A 291 10.79 27.23 4.48
C ASP A 291 12.19 26.57 4.45
N GLN A 292 12.64 26.10 3.27
CA GLN A 292 13.95 25.46 3.11
C GLN A 292 15.11 26.40 3.48
N PRO A 293 16.01 25.98 4.40
CA PRO A 293 17.25 26.70 4.68
C PRO A 293 18.21 26.66 3.49
N ALA A 294 18.95 27.74 3.26
CA ALA A 294 19.88 27.84 2.12
C ALA A 294 21.07 26.87 2.16
N ASP A 295 21.36 26.31 3.34
CA ASP A 295 22.50 25.42 3.58
C ASP A 295 22.04 23.96 3.80
N VAL A 296 20.78 23.64 3.46
CA VAL A 296 20.20 22.29 3.56
C VAL A 296 19.59 21.91 2.21
N GLU A 297 19.97 20.75 1.67
CA GLU A 297 19.39 20.19 0.45
C GLU A 297 19.06 18.71 0.62
N LEU A 298 18.00 18.24 -0.04
CA LEU A 298 17.74 16.82 -0.18
C LEU A 298 18.77 16.24 -1.17
N TRP A 299 19.57 15.30 -0.71
CA TRP A 299 20.68 14.74 -1.47
C TRP A 299 20.32 13.42 -2.17
N ASP A 300 19.53 12.56 -1.52
CA ASP A 300 19.23 11.22 -2.02
C ASP A 300 17.91 10.71 -1.43
N VAL A 301 17.17 9.93 -2.22
CA VAL A 301 15.90 9.31 -1.81
C VAL A 301 15.94 7.82 -2.10
N ASP A 302 15.83 7.00 -1.05
CA ASP A 302 15.77 5.55 -1.17
C ASP A 302 14.43 5.02 -0.65
N LEU A 303 13.58 4.46 -1.51
CA LEU A 303 12.38 3.76 -1.06
C LEU A 303 12.74 2.48 -0.30
N GLN A 304 12.33 2.39 0.97
CA GLN A 304 12.62 1.24 1.84
C GLN A 304 11.40 0.31 1.98
N GLU A 305 10.19 0.87 1.96
CA GLU A 305 8.94 0.12 2.07
C GLU A 305 7.86 0.82 1.22
N VAL A 306 7.22 0.06 0.35
CA VAL A 306 6.00 0.50 -0.36
C VAL A 306 4.91 -0.51 -0.05
N ALA A 307 3.96 -0.14 0.78
CA ALA A 307 2.93 -1.05 1.28
C ALA A 307 1.56 -0.38 1.33
N MET A 308 0.55 -1.12 1.80
CA MET A 308 -0.83 -0.63 1.83
C MET A 308 -1.10 0.33 3.00
N VAL A 309 -0.43 0.15 4.14
CA VAL A 309 -0.76 0.85 5.39
C VAL A 309 0.30 1.87 5.76
N ARG A 310 1.51 1.72 5.25
CA ARG A 310 2.62 2.63 5.47
C ARG A 310 3.55 2.57 4.28
N ASP A 311 4.14 3.71 3.96
CA ASP A 311 5.28 3.80 3.05
C ASP A 311 6.46 4.37 3.83
N LYS A 312 7.68 3.95 3.48
CA LYS A 312 8.93 4.38 4.10
C LYS A 312 9.96 4.73 3.04
N ALA A 313 10.53 5.92 3.14
CA ALA A 313 11.70 6.33 2.38
C ALA A 313 12.84 6.69 3.35
N GLN A 314 14.08 6.35 3.00
CA GLN A 314 15.25 6.91 3.63
C GLN A 314 15.69 8.12 2.81
N LEU A 315 15.82 9.26 3.48
CA LEU A 315 16.21 10.53 2.91
C LEU A 315 17.60 10.87 3.41
N THR A 316 18.51 11.16 2.50
CA THR A 316 19.80 11.76 2.87
C THR A 316 19.74 13.25 2.60
N PHE A 317 20.12 14.06 3.56
CA PHE A 317 20.23 15.51 3.43
C PHE A 317 21.70 15.92 3.48
N ASP A 318 22.10 16.89 2.65
CA ASP A 318 23.35 17.63 2.84
C ASP A 318 23.04 18.87 3.68
N VAL A 319 23.70 18.99 4.84
CA VAL A 319 23.61 20.12 5.77
C VAL A 319 25.00 20.74 5.92
N ASP A 320 25.27 21.85 5.23
CA ASP A 320 26.58 22.53 5.21
C ASP A 320 27.75 21.60 4.82
N ALA A 321 27.56 20.78 3.78
CA ALA A 321 28.48 19.76 3.25
C ALA A 321 28.67 18.50 4.12
N ASP A 322 27.86 18.33 5.17
CA ASP A 322 27.79 17.11 5.98
C ASP A 322 26.48 16.37 5.70
N LEU A 323 26.58 15.08 5.36
CA LEU A 323 25.40 14.25 5.10
C LEU A 323 24.75 13.77 6.40
N PHE A 324 23.41 13.81 6.45
CA PHE A 324 22.62 13.29 7.55
C PHE A 324 21.39 12.54 7.01
N ALA A 325 21.19 11.30 7.46
CA ALA A 325 20.06 10.48 7.02
C ALA A 325 18.86 10.54 7.97
N LEU A 326 17.65 10.53 7.42
CA LEU A 326 16.38 10.38 8.14
C LEU A 326 15.46 9.42 7.39
N ASP A 327 14.82 8.52 8.12
CA ASP A 327 13.71 7.73 7.58
C ASP A 327 12.42 8.54 7.67
N ALA A 328 11.76 8.78 6.54
CA ALA A 328 10.43 9.37 6.44
C ALA A 328 9.38 8.25 6.31
N ILE A 329 8.46 8.17 7.29
CA ILE A 329 7.43 7.16 7.38
C ILE A 329 6.05 7.83 7.29
N LEU A 330 5.28 7.46 6.28
CA LEU A 330 3.91 7.93 6.10
C LEU A 330 2.91 6.78 6.26
N SER A 331 2.15 6.81 7.36
CA SER A 331 1.17 5.78 7.70
C SER A 331 -0.25 6.20 7.33
N ARG A 332 -1.11 5.24 7.03
CA ARG A 332 -2.52 5.45 6.71
C ARG A 332 -3.24 6.17 7.84
N GLY A 333 -3.89 7.27 7.51
CA GLY A 333 -4.61 8.10 8.49
C GLY A 333 -3.72 9.05 9.28
N ALA A 334 -2.40 9.07 9.08
CA ALA A 334 -1.52 10.05 9.73
C ALA A 334 -1.67 11.45 9.11
N GLU A 335 -1.63 12.50 9.95
CA GLU A 335 -1.73 13.90 9.53
C GLU A 335 -0.37 14.60 9.38
N SER A 336 0.71 13.85 9.64
CA SER A 336 2.11 14.28 9.61
C SER A 336 3.00 13.09 9.25
N VAL A 337 4.24 13.37 8.81
CA VAL A 337 5.26 12.37 8.49
C VAL A 337 6.06 12.06 9.75
N LEU A 338 6.23 10.79 10.10
CA LEU A 338 7.12 10.39 11.18
C LEU A 338 8.56 10.34 10.64
N PHE A 339 9.42 11.20 11.16
CA PHE A 339 10.86 11.15 10.89
C PHE A 339 11.58 10.39 11.98
N ASP A 340 12.53 9.55 11.60
CA ASP A 340 13.26 8.69 12.52
C ASP A 340 14.74 8.60 12.10
N ILE A 341 15.65 8.67 13.06
CA ILE A 341 17.09 8.52 12.81
C ILE A 341 17.37 7.03 12.53
N PRO A 342 17.84 6.65 11.33
CA PRO A 342 18.04 5.25 10.98
C PRO A 342 19.18 4.61 11.77
N GLU A 343 19.16 3.27 11.87
CA GLU A 343 20.25 2.52 12.50
C GLU A 343 21.60 2.82 11.83
N GLY A 344 22.52 3.45 12.57
CA GLY A 344 23.87 3.76 12.09
C GLY A 344 24.13 5.25 11.89
N GLU A 345 23.07 6.07 11.83
CA GLU A 345 23.16 7.53 11.95
C GLU A 345 23.18 7.92 13.44
N MET A 346 23.85 9.04 13.78
CA MET A 346 23.91 9.52 15.16
C MET A 346 23.27 10.89 15.28
N GLY A 347 22.23 10.97 16.11
CA GLY A 347 21.60 12.23 16.47
C GLY A 347 22.50 13.20 17.26
N PRO A 348 22.00 14.42 17.51
CA PRO A 348 20.64 14.89 17.19
C PRO A 348 20.46 15.25 15.72
N VAL A 349 19.21 15.39 15.27
CA VAL A 349 18.91 16.00 13.97
C VAL A 349 19.55 17.40 13.89
N PRO A 350 20.25 17.76 12.80
CA PRO A 350 20.81 19.10 12.63
C PRO A 350 19.73 20.18 12.72
N GLY A 351 19.94 21.21 13.55
CA GLY A 351 18.92 22.24 13.84
C GLY A 351 18.26 22.89 12.61
N PRO A 352 18.99 23.29 11.55
CA PRO A 352 18.37 23.81 10.33
C PRO A 352 17.45 22.81 9.62
N LEU A 353 17.82 21.51 9.62
CA LEU A 353 17.00 20.44 9.06
C LEU A 353 15.77 20.17 9.95
N GLU A 354 15.94 20.18 11.27
CA GLU A 354 14.84 20.07 12.23
C GLU A 354 13.82 21.20 12.05
N ASP A 355 14.27 22.44 11.96
CA ASP A 355 13.41 23.62 11.73
C ASP A 355 12.63 23.51 10.40
N TRP A 356 13.28 22.99 9.35
CA TRP A 356 12.66 22.79 8.04
C TRP A 356 11.55 21.74 8.05
N LEU A 357 11.77 20.61 8.74
CA LEU A 357 10.83 19.48 8.74
C LEU A 357 9.71 19.61 9.78
N THR A 358 9.93 20.37 10.85
CA THR A 358 9.00 20.54 11.97
C THR A 358 7.54 20.80 11.56
N PRO A 359 7.22 21.65 10.55
CA PRO A 359 5.82 21.91 10.19
C PRO A 359 5.04 20.67 9.70
N ILE A 360 5.73 19.66 9.18
CA ILE A 360 5.14 18.41 8.69
C ILE A 360 5.51 17.18 9.53
N ALA A 361 6.47 17.30 10.44
CA ALA A 361 6.91 16.22 11.32
C ALA A 361 5.81 15.79 12.30
N ALA A 362 5.73 14.50 12.57
CA ALA A 362 4.91 13.95 13.64
C ALA A 362 5.62 14.13 14.98
N GLU A 363 4.85 14.46 16.03
CA GLU A 363 5.38 14.63 17.39
C GLU A 363 5.47 13.32 18.18
N THR A 364 5.02 12.19 17.60
CA THR A 364 5.00 10.87 18.28
C THR A 364 6.35 10.17 18.20
N LEU A 365 6.81 9.65 19.33
CA LEU A 365 7.99 8.80 19.47
C LEU A 365 7.68 7.31 19.28
N VAL A 366 6.46 6.94 18.85
CA VAL A 366 6.08 5.54 18.68
C VAL A 366 5.72 5.26 17.23
N ASP A 367 6.54 4.43 16.59
CA ASP A 367 6.24 3.84 15.28
C ASP A 367 5.46 2.53 15.51
N PRO A 368 4.18 2.43 15.09
CA PRO A 368 3.40 1.21 15.24
C PRO A 368 3.89 0.05 14.35
N GLN A 369 4.74 0.34 13.34
CA GLN A 369 5.20 -0.64 12.34
C GLN A 369 4.06 -1.47 11.73
N ALA A 370 2.95 -0.81 11.42
CA ALA A 370 1.72 -1.47 11.01
C ALA A 370 1.88 -2.18 9.65
N ALA A 371 1.61 -3.49 9.62
CA ALA A 371 1.61 -4.32 8.44
C ALA A 371 0.19 -4.85 8.15
N LYS A 372 -0.17 -4.93 6.86
CA LYS A 372 -1.50 -5.39 6.44
C LYS A 372 -1.45 -6.83 5.96
N GLY A 373 -2.31 -7.66 6.52
CA GLY A 373 -2.39 -9.08 6.18
C GLY A 373 -3.82 -9.62 6.15
N LEU A 374 -3.92 -10.94 6.30
CA LEU A 374 -5.16 -11.67 6.46
C LEU A 374 -5.09 -12.62 7.65
N VAL A 375 -6.17 -12.65 8.44
CA VAL A 375 -6.36 -13.62 9.52
C VAL A 375 -7.58 -14.47 9.22
N SER A 376 -7.53 -15.78 9.49
CA SER A 376 -8.65 -16.69 9.24
C SER A 376 -9.81 -16.39 10.19
N ARG A 377 -11.04 -16.44 9.69
CA ARG A 377 -12.25 -16.33 10.53
C ARG A 377 -12.47 -17.52 11.44
N ASN A 378 -11.88 -18.67 11.09
CA ASN A 378 -12.05 -19.90 11.87
C ASN A 378 -10.99 -20.06 12.96
N GLU A 379 -9.93 -19.23 12.95
CA GLU A 379 -9.04 -19.06 14.09
C GLU A 379 -9.82 -18.35 15.21
N GLY A 380 -10.12 -19.08 16.29
CA GLY A 380 -10.88 -18.59 17.44
C GLY A 380 -12.31 -19.10 17.59
N ARG A 381 -12.84 -19.95 16.69
CA ARG A 381 -14.10 -20.67 16.97
C ARG A 381 -13.84 -21.86 17.92
N LYS A 382 -13.81 -21.61 19.22
CA LYS A 382 -13.97 -22.67 20.25
C LYS A 382 -15.43 -23.05 20.42
#